data_AF-A0A848DNP7-F1
#
_entry.id   AF-A0A848DNP7-F1
#
_cell.length_a   1.000
_cell.length_b   1.000
_cell.length_c   1.000
_cell.angle_alpha   90.00
_cell.angle_beta   90.00
_cell.angle_gamma   90.00
#
_symmetry.space_group_name_H-M   'P 1'
#
loop_
_entity.id
_entity.type
_entity.pdbx_description
1 polymer ?
#
loop_
_entity_poly.entity_id
_entity_poly.type
_entity_poly.pdbx_seq_one_letter_code
_entity_poly.pdbx_strand_id
1 'polypeptide(L)'
;MRLFRRRSPLRALEATVSHVVVDAANVVGSRPDGWWRDRAGAARRLAEQIDATLRTDPEALADAVGVPPDDLHVPLVLEGAARRAEPDITDPRLEIVRAPADGDHTIAELARQLAEQGDDVVVVTADRGLRERVRAAGARAVGPGTLLHALTR
;
A
#
# COMPACT_ATOMS: atom_id res chain seq x y z
N MET A 1 34.45 17.42 -12.46
CA MET A 1 33.49 17.45 -11.32
C MET A 1 32.09 17.69 -11.89
N ARG A 2 31.21 16.71 -11.69
CA ARG A 2 29.77 16.61 -12.06
C ARG A 2 29.43 16.69 -13.56
N LEU A 3 29.40 15.51 -14.22
CA LEU A 3 28.80 15.33 -15.54
C LEU A 3 27.27 15.49 -15.44
N PHE A 4 26.72 16.42 -16.23
CA PHE A 4 25.30 16.42 -16.60
C PHE A 4 25.04 15.23 -17.51
N ARG A 5 24.31 14.22 -17.01
CA ARG A 5 23.82 13.11 -17.84
C ARG A 5 22.62 13.61 -18.64
N ARG A 6 22.85 14.02 -19.90
CA ARG A 6 21.77 14.16 -20.90
C ARG A 6 21.07 12.79 -21.02
N ARG A 7 19.76 12.73 -20.76
CA ARG A 7 18.96 11.51 -20.95
C ARG A 7 18.61 11.36 -22.43
N SER A 8 18.99 10.24 -23.02
CA SER A 8 18.63 9.83 -24.39
C SER A 8 17.14 9.45 -24.48
N PRO A 9 16.45 9.66 -25.63
CA PRO A 9 15.00 9.48 -25.77
C PRO A 9 14.56 8.01 -26.03
N LEU A 10 15.25 7.03 -25.46
CA LEU A 10 14.91 5.61 -25.59
C LEU A 10 14.78 4.99 -24.19
N ARG A 11 13.69 5.31 -23.47
CA ARG A 11 13.20 4.41 -22.40
C ARG A 11 12.46 3.27 -23.09
N ALA A 12 13.22 2.27 -23.52
CA ALA A 12 12.66 0.95 -23.70
C ALA A 12 12.10 0.51 -22.34
N LEU A 13 10.82 0.09 -22.33
CA LEU A 13 10.10 -0.72 -21.34
C LEU A 13 10.96 -1.27 -20.18
N GLU A 14 11.36 -0.42 -19.23
CA GLU A 14 11.73 -0.91 -17.90
C GLU A 14 10.40 -1.24 -17.22
N ALA A 15 10.23 -2.48 -16.76
CA ALA A 15 9.04 -2.88 -16.02
C ALA A 15 8.85 -1.90 -14.85
N THR A 16 7.71 -1.21 -14.84
CA THR A 16 7.38 -0.29 -13.75
C THR A 16 7.07 -1.10 -12.50
N VAL A 17 7.78 -0.83 -11.40
CA VAL A 17 7.48 -1.44 -10.10
C VAL A 17 6.12 -0.93 -9.63
N SER A 18 5.27 -1.84 -9.15
CA SER A 18 3.92 -1.49 -8.71
C SER A 18 3.82 -1.51 -7.20
N HIS A 19 3.22 -0.48 -6.61
CA HIS A 19 3.07 -0.37 -5.15
C HIS A 19 1.60 -0.18 -4.77
N VAL A 20 1.10 -1.06 -3.90
CA VAL A 20 -0.21 -0.92 -3.26
C VAL A 20 0.00 -0.56 -1.80
N VAL A 21 0.04 0.75 -1.53
CA VAL A 21 0.23 1.28 -0.18
C VAL A 21 -1.10 1.25 0.56
N VAL A 22 -1.19 0.48 1.64
CA VAL A 22 -2.43 0.23 2.37
C VAL A 22 -2.47 1.02 3.67
N ASP A 23 -3.48 1.87 3.83
CA ASP A 23 -3.83 2.51 5.08
C ASP A 23 -4.58 1.51 5.99
N ALA A 24 -3.85 0.87 6.91
CA ALA A 24 -4.45 -0.16 7.74
C ALA A 24 -5.56 0.38 8.66
N ALA A 25 -5.39 1.59 9.19
CA ALA A 25 -6.38 2.19 10.09
C ALA A 25 -7.69 2.46 9.34
N ASN A 26 -7.61 2.95 8.11
CA ASN A 26 -8.78 3.19 7.29
C ASN A 26 -9.43 1.90 6.79
N VAL A 27 -8.64 0.90 6.38
CA VAL A 27 -9.19 -0.40 5.94
C VAL A 27 -9.88 -1.13 7.08
N VAL A 28 -9.23 -1.25 8.23
CA VAL A 28 -9.83 -1.86 9.42
C VAL A 28 -11.04 -1.04 9.88
N GLY A 29 -10.93 0.30 9.88
CA GLY A 29 -12.00 1.23 10.24
C GLY A 29 -13.24 1.16 9.35
N SER A 30 -13.12 0.64 8.12
CA SER A 30 -14.22 0.50 7.17
C SER A 30 -15.20 -0.65 7.50
N ARG A 31 -14.85 -1.52 8.45
CA ARG A 31 -15.65 -2.70 8.83
C ARG A 31 -16.26 -2.53 10.24
N PRO A 32 -17.55 -2.84 10.43
CA PRO A 32 -18.19 -2.81 11.74
C PRO A 32 -17.93 -4.09 12.54
N ASP A 33 -16.68 -4.51 12.67
CA ASP A 33 -16.29 -5.79 13.30
C ASP A 33 -15.80 -5.65 14.75
N GLY A 34 -15.95 -4.45 15.33
CA GLY A 34 -15.49 -4.16 16.69
C GLY A 34 -13.98 -3.99 16.84
N TRP A 35 -13.25 -3.74 15.74
CA TRP A 35 -11.80 -3.53 15.71
C TRP A 35 -11.25 -2.58 16.78
N TRP A 36 -12.03 -1.60 17.22
CA TRP A 36 -11.62 -0.60 18.21
C TRP A 36 -11.22 -1.24 19.55
N ARG A 37 -11.74 -2.43 19.87
CA ARG A 37 -11.42 -3.18 21.09
C ARG A 37 -10.02 -3.79 21.05
N ASP A 38 -9.54 -4.15 19.86
CA ASP A 38 -8.26 -4.81 19.64
C ASP A 38 -7.67 -4.35 18.30
N ARG A 39 -7.09 -3.14 18.31
CA ARG A 39 -6.50 -2.53 17.11
C ARG A 39 -5.30 -3.32 16.58
N ALA A 40 -4.49 -3.89 17.47
CA ALA A 40 -3.32 -4.66 17.09
C ALA A 40 -3.74 -5.99 16.46
N GLY A 41 -4.69 -6.71 17.05
CA GLY A 41 -5.19 -7.94 16.44
C GLY A 41 -5.96 -7.70 15.15
N ALA A 42 -6.68 -6.58 15.01
CA ALA A 42 -7.34 -6.23 13.75
C ALA A 42 -6.33 -5.98 12.62
N ALA A 43 -5.27 -5.22 12.90
CA ALA A 43 -4.18 -5.01 11.93
C ALA A 43 -3.41 -6.30 11.61
N ARG A 44 -3.18 -7.16 12.62
CA ARG A 44 -2.57 -8.49 12.42
C ARG A 44 -3.39 -9.33 11.45
N ARG A 45 -4.71 -9.44 11.66
CA ARG A 45 -5.62 -10.20 10.79
C ARG A 45 -5.64 -9.65 9.36
N LEU A 46 -5.64 -8.32 9.20
CA LEU A 46 -5.56 -7.71 7.86
C LEU A 46 -4.25 -8.08 7.15
N ALA A 47 -3.12 -7.98 7.86
CA ALA A 47 -1.82 -8.32 7.30
C ALA A 47 -1.74 -9.80 6.89
N GLU A 48 -2.22 -10.72 7.74
CA GLU A 48 -2.26 -12.16 7.45
C GLU A 48 -3.20 -12.50 6.29
N GLN A 49 -4.29 -11.76 6.09
CA GLN A 49 -5.16 -11.91 4.92
C GLN A 49 -4.46 -11.47 3.64
N ILE A 50 -3.76 -10.33 3.66
CA ILE A 50 -2.99 -9.85 2.51
C ILE A 50 -1.87 -10.84 2.17
N ASP A 51 -1.12 -11.34 3.16
CA ASP A 51 -0.09 -12.38 2.96
C ASP A 51 -0.66 -13.63 2.31
N ALA A 52 -1.78 -14.15 2.85
CA ALA A 52 -2.42 -15.33 2.30
C ALA A 52 -2.83 -15.12 0.84
N THR A 53 -3.47 -13.98 0.52
CA THR A 53 -3.85 -13.66 -0.86
C THR A 53 -2.64 -13.54 -1.77
N LEU A 54 -1.57 -12.87 -1.36
CA LEU A 54 -0.34 -12.79 -2.17
C LEU A 54 0.22 -14.18 -2.50
N ARG A 55 0.18 -15.11 -1.53
CA ARG A 55 0.68 -16.48 -1.75
C ARG A 55 -0.21 -17.32 -2.66
N THR A 56 -1.52 -17.13 -2.63
CA THR A 56 -2.47 -18.02 -3.33
C THR A 56 -2.99 -17.44 -4.64
N ASP A 57 -3.19 -16.12 -4.71
CA ASP A 57 -3.74 -15.39 -5.84
C ASP A 57 -3.20 -13.94 -5.86
N PRO A 58 -1.93 -13.74 -6.24
CA PRO A 58 -1.33 -12.41 -6.26
C PRO A 58 -1.95 -11.49 -7.33
N GLU A 59 -2.49 -12.06 -8.40
CA GLU A 59 -3.15 -11.31 -9.47
C GLU A 59 -4.42 -10.62 -8.95
N ALA A 60 -5.15 -11.22 -8.00
CA ALA A 60 -6.35 -10.62 -7.41
C ALA A 60 -6.11 -9.21 -6.84
N LEU A 61 -4.98 -8.96 -6.19
CA LEU A 61 -4.65 -7.64 -5.64
C LEU A 61 -4.31 -6.65 -6.76
N ALA A 62 -3.47 -7.07 -7.71
CA ALA A 62 -3.05 -6.24 -8.83
C ALA A 62 -4.23 -5.81 -9.70
N ASP A 63 -5.09 -6.77 -10.07
CA ASP A 63 -6.29 -6.56 -10.86
C ASP A 63 -7.30 -5.64 -10.16
N ALA A 64 -7.50 -5.82 -8.86
CA ALA A 64 -8.45 -5.02 -8.09
C ALA A 64 -8.11 -3.52 -8.14
N VAL A 65 -6.82 -3.18 -8.19
CA VAL A 65 -6.34 -1.79 -8.20
C VAL A 65 -5.90 -1.30 -9.59
N GLY A 66 -5.88 -2.19 -10.58
CA GLY A 66 -5.45 -1.92 -11.95
C GLY A 66 -3.97 -1.53 -12.03
N VAL A 67 -3.08 -2.37 -11.51
CA VAL A 67 -1.62 -2.29 -11.69
C VAL A 67 -1.10 -3.57 -12.35
N PRO A 68 0.04 -3.53 -13.05
CA PRO A 68 0.73 -4.75 -13.46
C PRO A 68 1.01 -5.69 -12.27
N PRO A 69 0.77 -7.01 -12.41
CA PRO A 69 1.08 -7.96 -11.34
C PRO A 69 2.59 -8.22 -11.21
N ASP A 70 3.36 -7.93 -12.26
CA ASP A 70 4.81 -8.06 -12.28
C ASP A 70 5.44 -7.03 -11.33
N ASP A 71 6.29 -7.51 -10.41
CA ASP A 71 7.02 -6.69 -9.43
C ASP A 71 6.10 -5.82 -8.53
N LEU A 72 5.05 -6.44 -8.01
CA LEU A 72 4.12 -5.86 -7.03
C LEU A 72 4.71 -5.88 -5.61
N HIS A 73 4.66 -4.73 -4.94
CA HIS A 73 4.97 -4.55 -3.51
C HIS A 73 3.76 -3.96 -2.77
N VAL A 74 3.53 -4.38 -1.53
CA VAL A 74 2.36 -4.00 -0.72
C VAL A 74 2.82 -3.48 0.64
N PRO A 75 3.16 -2.18 0.76
CA PRO A 75 3.43 -1.56 2.05
C PRO A 75 2.14 -1.39 2.85
N LEU A 76 2.00 -2.11 3.96
CA LEU A 76 0.90 -1.96 4.91
C LEU A 76 1.30 -1.01 6.05
N VAL A 77 0.73 0.19 6.07
CA VAL A 77 1.08 1.22 7.05
C VAL A 77 0.23 1.08 8.31
N LEU A 78 0.89 0.82 9.43
CA LEU A 78 0.29 0.73 10.76
C LEU A 78 0.61 1.98 11.58
N GLU A 79 -0.40 2.51 12.28
CA GLU A 79 -0.25 3.66 13.16
C GLU A 79 -0.81 3.41 14.58
N GLY A 80 -0.44 4.30 15.51
CA GLY A 80 -0.93 4.26 16.88
C GLY A 80 -0.80 2.90 17.55
N ALA A 81 -1.91 2.39 18.09
CA ALA A 81 -1.94 1.11 18.79
C ALA A 81 -1.77 -0.11 17.87
N ALA A 82 -2.09 0.02 16.57
CA ALA A 82 -1.95 -1.05 15.59
C ALA A 82 -0.48 -1.38 15.30
N ARG A 83 0.47 -0.48 15.58
CA ARG A 83 1.92 -0.73 15.44
C ARG A 83 2.44 -1.89 16.27
N ARG A 84 1.68 -2.31 17.30
CA ARG A 84 2.00 -3.48 18.13
C ARG A 84 1.57 -4.80 17.50
N ALA A 85 0.98 -4.79 16.30
CA ALA A 85 0.63 -6.02 15.59
C ALA A 85 1.91 -6.77 15.20
N GLU A 86 1.95 -8.06 15.53
CA GLU A 86 3.02 -9.00 15.17
C GLU A 86 2.41 -10.08 14.25
N PRO A 87 2.22 -9.77 12.95
CA PRO A 87 1.74 -10.76 11.99
C PRO A 87 2.88 -11.69 11.56
N ASP A 88 2.53 -12.94 11.27
CA ASP A 88 3.42 -13.90 10.63
C ASP A 88 3.34 -13.73 9.11
N ILE A 89 4.29 -12.97 8.55
CA ILE A 89 4.35 -12.65 7.12
C ILE A 89 5.44 -13.50 6.48
N THR A 90 5.08 -14.17 5.38
CA THR A 90 5.97 -15.08 4.65
C THR A 90 6.18 -14.65 3.20
N ASP A 91 5.26 -13.88 2.62
CA ASP A 91 5.41 -13.33 1.28
C ASP A 91 6.28 -12.06 1.29
N PRO A 92 7.39 -12.02 0.53
CA PRO A 92 8.32 -10.89 0.55
C PRO A 92 7.73 -9.60 -0.04
N ARG A 93 6.61 -9.67 -0.76
CA ARG A 93 5.94 -8.50 -1.33
C ARG A 93 5.21 -7.67 -0.27
N LEU A 94 4.85 -8.25 0.87
CA LEU A 94 4.17 -7.53 1.94
C LEU A 94 5.18 -6.97 2.95
N GLU A 95 5.25 -5.65 3.03
CA GLU A 95 6.07 -4.93 4.02
C GLU A 95 5.18 -4.30 5.09
N ILE A 96 5.54 -4.47 6.36
CA ILE A 96 4.86 -3.80 7.48
C ILE A 96 5.58 -2.48 7.80
N VAL A 97 4.98 -1.37 7.42
CA VAL A 97 5.51 -0.03 7.71
C VAL A 97 4.89 0.51 8.99
N ARG A 98 5.72 0.78 10.02
CA ARG A 98 5.25 1.34 11.29
C ARG A 98 5.40 2.85 11.30
N ALA A 99 4.31 3.57 11.10
CA ALA A 99 4.29 5.03 11.09
C ALA A 99 4.78 5.59 12.45
N PRO A 100 5.86 6.40 12.52
CA PRO A 100 6.39 6.86 13.80
C PRO A 100 5.44 7.81 14.53
N ALA A 101 4.77 8.70 13.80
CA ALA A 101 3.78 9.65 14.31
C ALA A 101 2.37 9.22 13.90
N ASP A 102 1.98 9.55 12.67
CA ASP A 102 0.67 9.28 12.06
C ASP A 102 0.79 8.58 10.70
N GLY A 103 -0.24 7.80 10.35
CA GLY A 103 -0.31 7.05 9.10
C GLY A 103 -0.38 7.96 7.88
N ASP A 104 -1.16 9.03 7.94
CA ASP A 104 -1.37 10.01 6.88
C ASP A 104 -0.07 10.59 6.32
N HIS A 105 0.78 11.12 7.19
CA HIS A 105 2.08 11.70 6.81
C HIS A 105 3.01 10.61 6.25
N THR A 106 3.05 9.45 6.90
CA THR A 106 3.88 8.31 6.47
C THR A 106 3.49 7.83 5.07
N ILE A 107 2.19 7.69 4.80
CA ILE A 107 1.66 7.26 3.50
C ILE A 107 1.93 8.33 2.44
N ALA A 108 1.68 9.60 2.74
CA ALA A 108 1.91 10.68 1.78
C ALA A 108 3.38 10.78 1.38
N GLU A 109 4.30 10.64 2.33
CA GLU A 109 5.74 10.68 2.07
C GLU A 109 6.21 9.45 1.29
N LEU A 110 5.75 8.25 1.66
CA LEU A 110 6.06 7.02 0.93
C LEU A 110 5.56 7.09 -0.52
N ALA A 111 4.30 7.50 -0.72
CA ALA A 111 3.72 7.62 -2.06
C ALA A 111 4.48 8.63 -2.94
N ARG A 112 4.91 9.75 -2.35
CA ARG A 112 5.75 10.76 -3.04
C ARG A 112 7.09 10.18 -3.46
N GLN A 113 7.79 9.51 -2.55
CA GLN A 113 9.11 8.93 -2.82
C GLN A 113 9.08 7.88 -3.94
N LEU A 114 8.06 7.02 -3.95
CA LEU A 114 7.88 5.98 -4.96
C LEU A 114 7.49 6.57 -6.32
N ALA A 115 6.56 7.54 -6.33
CA ALA A 115 6.19 8.23 -7.57
C ALA A 115 7.38 8.99 -8.20
N GLU A 116 8.25 9.59 -7.39
CA GLU A 116 9.48 10.25 -7.87
C GLU A 116 10.50 9.30 -8.49
N GLN A 117 10.46 8.01 -8.12
CA GLN A 117 11.27 6.95 -8.75
C GLN A 117 10.69 6.51 -10.11
N GLY A 118 9.43 6.86 -10.37
CA GLY A 118 8.71 6.50 -11.59
C GLY A 118 7.85 5.24 -11.47
N ASP A 119 7.58 4.79 -10.24
CA ASP A 119 6.79 3.60 -9.93
C ASP A 119 5.27 3.88 -10.07
N ASP A 120 4.47 2.83 -10.32
CA ASP A 120 3.00 2.94 -10.31
C ASP A 120 2.49 2.74 -8.89
N VAL A 121 1.99 3.81 -8.28
CA VAL A 121 1.59 3.83 -6.87
C VAL A 121 0.09 3.97 -6.73
N VAL A 122 -0.53 3.02 -6.02
CA VAL A 122 -1.93 3.08 -5.60
C VAL A 122 -2.03 3.07 -4.08
N VAL A 123 -2.70 4.07 -3.53
CA VAL A 123 -3.00 4.14 -2.11
C VAL A 123 -4.41 3.65 -1.82
N VAL A 124 -4.56 2.68 -0.92
CA VAL A 124 -5.86 2.18 -0.44
C VAL A 124 -6.26 2.97 0.80
N THR A 125 -7.18 3.93 0.65
CA THR A 125 -7.74 4.72 1.75
C THR A 125 -9.07 5.39 1.37
N ALA A 126 -9.94 5.59 2.35
CA ALA A 126 -11.16 6.37 2.23
C ALA A 126 -10.98 7.84 2.67
N ASP A 127 -9.84 8.20 3.27
CA ASP A 127 -9.60 9.57 3.74
C ASP A 127 -9.47 10.55 2.55
N ARG A 128 -10.31 11.58 2.51
CA ARG A 128 -10.37 12.49 1.36
C ARG A 128 -9.12 13.38 1.26
N GLY A 129 -8.61 13.87 2.39
CA GLY A 129 -7.44 14.74 2.42
C GLY A 129 -6.17 13.98 2.04
N LEU A 130 -6.03 12.75 2.50
CA LEU A 130 -4.94 11.87 2.07
C LEU A 130 -5.01 11.57 0.58
N ARG A 131 -6.21 11.28 0.04
CA ARG A 131 -6.41 11.06 -1.42
C ARG A 131 -6.00 12.27 -2.25
N GLU A 132 -6.26 13.48 -1.78
CA GLU A 132 -5.82 14.70 -2.46
C GLU A 132 -4.29 14.83 -2.44
N ARG A 133 -3.66 14.62 -1.28
CA ARG A 133 -2.20 14.69 -1.13
C ARG A 133 -1.45 13.70 -2.01
N VAL A 134 -1.89 12.44 -2.05
CA VAL A 134 -1.19 11.40 -2.82
C VAL A 134 -1.38 11.59 -4.33
N ARG A 135 -2.53 12.10 -4.78
CA ARG A 135 -2.75 12.50 -6.18
C ARG A 135 -1.87 13.66 -6.59
N ALA A 136 -1.71 14.65 -5.72
CA ALA A 136 -0.78 15.76 -5.96
C ALA A 136 0.68 15.28 -6.06
N ALA A 137 1.02 14.16 -5.42
CA ALA A 137 2.33 13.51 -5.50
C ALA A 137 2.50 12.56 -6.70
N GLY A 138 1.48 12.39 -7.56
CA GLY A 138 1.55 11.53 -8.75
C GLY A 138 1.01 10.10 -8.55
N ALA A 139 0.48 9.75 -7.37
CA ALA A 139 -0.11 8.45 -7.09
C ALA A 139 -1.63 8.42 -7.33
N ARG A 140 -2.20 7.22 -7.47
CA ARG A 140 -3.65 7.00 -7.51
C ARG A 140 -4.17 6.60 -6.13
N ALA A 141 -5.49 6.69 -5.93
CA ALA A 141 -6.10 6.25 -4.68
C ALA A 141 -7.47 5.58 -4.85
N VAL A 142 -7.61 4.39 -4.29
CA VAL A 142 -8.83 3.56 -4.27
C VAL A 142 -9.36 3.41 -2.85
N GLY A 143 -10.63 3.00 -2.71
CA GLY A 143 -11.25 2.82 -1.39
C GLY A 143 -10.94 1.45 -0.78
N PRO A 144 -11.13 1.28 0.55
CA PRO A 144 -10.94 0.00 1.24
C PRO A 144 -11.71 -1.17 0.65
N GLY A 145 -12.93 -0.93 0.15
CA GLY A 145 -13.78 -1.96 -0.46
C GLY A 145 -13.12 -2.68 -1.64
N THR A 146 -12.28 -1.99 -2.40
CA THR A 146 -11.50 -2.58 -3.51
C THR A 146 -10.57 -3.67 -3.00
N LEU A 147 -9.76 -3.36 -1.98
CA LEU A 147 -8.86 -4.31 -1.34
C LEU A 147 -9.64 -5.44 -0.68
N LEU A 148 -10.65 -5.10 0.13
CA LEU A 148 -11.41 -6.08 0.90
C LEU A 148 -12.13 -7.10 0.01
N HIS A 149 -12.61 -6.69 -1.17
CA HIS A 149 -13.21 -7.62 -2.13
C HIS A 149 -12.18 -8.64 -2.65
N ALA A 150 -10.96 -8.18 -2.97
CA ALA A 150 -9.87 -9.04 -3.43
C ALA A 150 -9.43 -10.06 -2.36
N LEU A 151 -9.41 -9.66 -1.08
CA LEU A 151 -9.03 -10.54 0.04
C LEU A 151 -10.07 -11.62 0.38
N THR A 152 -11.25 -11.59 -0.24
CA THR A 152 -12.37 -12.51 0.06
C THR A 152 -12.76 -13.41 -1.11
N ARG A 153 -11.96 -13.41 -2.19
CA ARG A 153 -12.16 -14.28 -3.34
C ARG A 153 -11.69 -15.71 -3.07
#